data_AF-A0A1Q3VU30-F1
#
_entry.id   AF-A0A1Q3VU30-F1
#
_cell.length_a   1.000
_cell.length_b   1.000
_cell.length_c   1.000
_cell.angle_alpha   90.00
_cell.angle_beta   90.00
_cell.angle_gamma   90.00
#
_symmetry.space_group_name_H-M   'P 1'
#
loop_
_entity.id
_entity.type
_entity.pdbx_description
1 polymer ?
#
loop_
_entity_poly.entity_id
_entity_poly.type
_entity_poly.pdbx_seq_one_letter_code
_entity_poly.pdbx_strand_id
1 'polypeptide(L)'
;MQRCRWHPQADRAALQRTALMRILEAAAAARQQRGEFHLVLAGGETPRDIYRLLGAVPADWAAWHIYFGDERCLPPDDPARNSRMAGYAWLDHVPIPPRQIHPIPGELGAVQAAAAYEETLRTVGRFDLVLLGLGEDGHTASLFPGQDWRRAPEDLDVLPIYDAPKAPPQRVSLSPARLARTRQLIFLVDGRNKHQAVADWRAGKDIPARHIAPPGGVDVLVEASLLVEPFE
;
A
#
# COMPACT_ATOMS: atom_id res chain seq x y z
N MET A 1 -21.03 3.02 -3.86
CA MET A 1 -20.21 3.93 -3.02
C MET A 1 -19.19 3.12 -2.25
N GLN A 2 -17.95 3.59 -2.13
CA GLN A 2 -16.92 2.96 -1.30
C GLN A 2 -17.36 2.96 0.17
N ARG A 3 -17.33 1.80 0.82
CA ARG A 3 -17.64 1.66 2.25
C ARG A 3 -16.35 1.78 3.06
N CYS A 4 -16.13 2.92 3.71
CA CYS A 4 -14.99 3.16 4.59
C CYS A 4 -15.36 2.94 6.07
N ARG A 5 -14.46 2.32 6.83
CA ARG A 5 -14.48 2.23 8.29
C ARG A 5 -13.30 3.01 8.84
N TRP A 6 -13.59 4.10 9.53
CA TRP A 6 -12.58 4.99 10.12
C TRP A 6 -12.26 4.52 11.53
N HIS A 7 -10.99 4.18 11.77
CA HIS A 7 -10.49 3.68 13.04
C HIS A 7 -9.56 4.74 13.65
N PRO A 8 -10.09 5.70 14.41
CA PRO A 8 -9.26 6.74 15.02
C PRO A 8 -8.24 6.15 15.99
N GLN A 9 -7.01 6.61 15.90
CA GLN A 9 -5.89 6.24 16.76
C GLN A 9 -5.46 7.47 17.54
N ALA A 10 -5.15 7.32 18.83
CA ALA A 10 -4.81 8.45 19.70
C ALA A 10 -3.59 9.23 19.20
N ASP A 11 -2.59 8.50 18.68
CA ASP A 11 -1.34 9.03 18.16
C ASP A 11 -0.72 8.05 17.15
N ARG A 12 0.40 8.46 16.54
CA ARG A 12 1.21 7.61 15.64
C ARG A 12 1.60 6.26 16.26
N ALA A 13 1.94 6.21 17.56
CA ALA A 13 2.37 4.96 18.20
C ALA A 13 1.22 3.97 18.36
N ALA A 14 0.01 4.45 18.69
CA ALA A 14 -1.21 3.66 18.71
C ALA A 14 -1.55 3.13 17.32
N LEU A 15 -1.43 3.96 16.28
CA LEU A 15 -1.62 3.54 14.89
C LEU A 15 -0.66 2.43 14.50
N GLN A 16 0.63 2.58 14.82
CA GLN A 16 1.66 1.57 14.54
C GLN A 16 1.36 0.24 15.23
N ARG A 17 0.99 0.26 16.52
CA ARG A 17 0.60 -0.95 17.27
C ARG A 17 -0.63 -1.63 16.67
N THR A 18 -1.67 -0.86 16.37
CA THR A 18 -2.89 -1.39 15.75
C THR A 18 -2.59 -1.98 14.37
N ALA A 19 -1.80 -1.30 13.53
CA ALA A 19 -1.40 -1.79 12.22
C ALA A 19 -0.61 -3.11 12.31
N LEU A 20 0.38 -3.18 13.21
CA LEU A 20 1.14 -4.40 13.46
C LEU A 20 0.23 -5.56 13.84
N MET A 21 -0.69 -5.35 14.79
CA MET A 21 -1.65 -6.38 15.20
C MET A 21 -2.52 -6.85 14.04
N ARG A 22 -3.06 -5.93 13.23
CA ARG A 22 -3.87 -6.27 12.06
C ARG A 22 -3.09 -7.11 11.03
N ILE A 23 -1.82 -6.79 10.80
CA ILE A 23 -0.95 -7.55 9.90
C ILE A 23 -0.76 -8.98 10.44
N LEU A 24 -0.43 -9.14 11.72
CA LEU A 24 -0.22 -10.46 12.33
C LEU A 24 -1.49 -11.30 12.38
N GLU A 25 -2.64 -10.69 12.67
CA GLU A 25 -3.96 -11.34 12.61
C GLU A 25 -4.29 -11.82 11.20
N ALA A 26 -4.07 -10.98 10.19
CA ALA A 26 -4.27 -11.33 8.80
C ALA A 26 -3.35 -12.47 8.35
N ALA A 27 -2.08 -12.43 8.76
CA ALA A 27 -1.10 -13.48 8.48
C ALA A 27 -1.49 -14.82 9.10
N ALA A 28 -1.87 -14.83 10.38
CA ALA A 28 -2.30 -16.04 11.08
C ALA A 28 -3.55 -16.64 10.45
N ALA A 29 -4.56 -15.81 10.13
CA ALA A 29 -5.79 -16.26 9.50
C ALA A 29 -5.56 -16.82 8.08
N ALA A 30 -4.72 -16.15 7.28
CA ALA A 30 -4.42 -16.59 5.93
C ALA A 30 -3.66 -17.91 5.93
N ARG A 31 -2.64 -18.04 6.78
CA ARG A 31 -1.90 -19.29 6.98
C ARG A 31 -2.84 -20.43 7.39
N GLN A 32 -3.71 -20.22 8.38
CA GLN A 32 -4.62 -21.27 8.85
C GLN A 32 -5.58 -21.75 7.76
N GLN A 33 -6.03 -20.84 6.88
CA GLN A 33 -7.03 -21.15 5.86
C GLN A 33 -6.44 -21.65 4.53
N ARG A 34 -5.23 -21.20 4.17
CA ARG A 34 -4.66 -21.36 2.83
C ARG A 34 -3.18 -21.77 2.82
N GLY A 35 -2.51 -21.78 3.97
CA GLY A 35 -1.07 -22.07 4.06
C GLY A 35 -0.16 -20.91 3.68
N GLU A 36 -0.67 -19.89 2.99
CA GLU A 36 0.07 -18.73 2.50
C GLU A 36 -0.61 -17.42 2.92
N PHE A 37 0.19 -16.38 3.09
CA PHE A 37 -0.23 -15.01 3.36
C PHE A 37 0.36 -14.05 2.33
N HIS A 38 -0.50 -13.45 1.51
CA HIS A 38 -0.13 -12.53 0.44
C HIS A 38 -0.35 -11.07 0.89
N LEU A 39 0.74 -10.34 1.12
CA LEU A 39 0.77 -8.97 1.65
C LEU A 39 1.29 -7.98 0.59
N VAL A 40 0.54 -6.92 0.32
CA VAL A 40 0.99 -5.77 -0.48
C VAL A 40 1.46 -4.64 0.43
N LEU A 41 2.71 -4.20 0.25
CA LEU A 41 3.35 -3.13 0.99
C LEU A 41 3.08 -1.74 0.40
N ALA A 42 3.14 -0.75 1.28
CA ALA A 42 3.09 0.66 0.95
C ALA A 42 4.46 1.32 1.18
N GLY A 43 4.78 2.32 0.37
CA GLY A 43 5.89 3.24 0.64
C GLY A 43 5.55 4.29 1.72
N GLY A 44 6.59 5.03 2.17
CA GLY A 44 6.45 6.14 3.10
C GLY A 44 6.95 5.85 4.51
N GLU A 45 6.92 6.86 5.38
CA GLU A 45 7.51 6.75 6.73
C GLU A 45 6.66 5.94 7.71
N THR A 46 5.34 6.09 7.66
CA THR A 46 4.41 5.37 8.55
C THR A 46 4.51 3.86 8.33
N PRO A 47 4.46 3.34 7.07
CA PRO A 47 4.68 1.92 6.82
C PRO A 47 6.10 1.47 7.20
N ARG A 48 7.14 2.27 6.91
CA ARG A 48 8.53 1.97 7.29
C ARG A 48 8.67 1.64 8.78
N ASP A 49 8.08 2.45 9.64
CA ASP A 49 8.18 2.25 11.09
C ASP A 49 7.38 1.01 11.55
N ILE A 50 6.24 0.73 10.92
CA ILE A 50 5.48 -0.51 11.15
C ILE A 50 6.31 -1.72 10.74
N TYR A 51 7.03 -1.66 9.61
CA TYR A 51 7.90 -2.75 9.15
C TYR A 51 9.04 -3.02 10.14
N ARG A 52 9.65 -1.98 10.74
CA ARG A 52 10.64 -2.17 11.81
C ARG A 52 10.07 -2.90 13.02
N LEU A 53 8.86 -2.56 13.44
CA LEU A 53 8.19 -3.26 14.53
C LEU A 53 7.86 -4.71 14.15
N LEU A 54 7.47 -4.94 12.89
CA LEU A 54 7.16 -6.26 12.36
C LEU A 54 8.41 -7.17 12.32
N GLY A 55 9.58 -6.63 11.96
CA GLY A 55 10.84 -7.37 12.01
C GLY A 55 11.30 -7.74 13.43
N ALA A 56 10.76 -7.09 14.46
CA ALA A 56 11.09 -7.34 15.86
C ALA A 56 10.19 -8.38 16.54
N VAL A 57 9.19 -8.94 15.85
CA VAL A 57 8.27 -9.94 16.40
C VAL A 57 8.41 -11.29 15.68
N PRO A 58 8.20 -12.41 16.38
CA PRO A 58 8.20 -13.72 15.74
C PRO A 58 6.96 -13.89 14.85
N ALA A 59 7.16 -14.40 13.63
CA ALA A 59 6.10 -14.82 12.73
C ALA A 59 6.56 -16.02 11.88
N ASP A 60 5.63 -16.72 11.26
CA ASP A 60 5.95 -17.82 10.36
C ASP A 60 6.25 -17.30 8.95
N TRP A 61 7.46 -16.75 8.79
CA TRP A 61 7.92 -16.07 7.58
C TRP A 61 7.90 -16.94 6.31
N ALA A 62 7.95 -18.26 6.45
CA ALA A 62 7.90 -19.18 5.32
C ALA A 62 6.55 -19.14 4.57
N ALA A 63 5.47 -18.70 5.24
CA ALA A 63 4.16 -18.56 4.63
C ALA A 63 3.95 -17.20 3.92
N TRP A 64 4.89 -16.24 4.01
CA TRP A 64 4.64 -14.86 3.60
C TRP A 64 5.08 -14.64 2.15
N HIS A 65 4.17 -14.10 1.33
CA HIS A 65 4.43 -13.58 -0.01
C HIS A 65 4.27 -12.07 0.00
N ILE A 66 5.33 -11.36 -0.37
CA ILE A 66 5.44 -9.91 -0.26
C ILE A 66 5.42 -9.28 -1.64
N TYR A 67 4.50 -8.34 -1.83
CA TYR A 67 4.32 -7.56 -3.05
C TYR A 67 4.38 -6.07 -2.72
N PHE A 68 4.54 -5.22 -3.73
CA PHE A 68 4.57 -3.77 -3.60
C PHE A 68 3.41 -3.14 -4.37
N GLY A 69 2.74 -2.15 -3.76
CA GLY A 69 1.62 -1.43 -4.36
C GLY A 69 2.05 -0.43 -5.43
N ASP A 70 3.24 0.14 -5.29
CA ASP A 70 3.90 0.99 -6.27
C ASP A 70 5.42 0.96 -6.11
N GLU A 71 6.15 1.45 -7.11
CA GLU A 71 7.58 1.64 -7.05
C GLU A 71 8.04 2.80 -7.94
N ARG A 72 9.16 3.40 -7.55
CA ARG A 72 9.82 4.49 -8.25
C ARG A 72 10.77 3.86 -9.27
N CYS A 73 10.70 4.31 -10.52
CA CYS A 73 11.57 3.79 -11.57
C CYS A 73 12.98 4.39 -11.43
N LEU A 74 13.80 3.74 -10.62
CA LEU A 74 15.12 4.19 -10.20
C LEU A 74 16.11 3.01 -10.21
N PRO A 75 17.43 3.28 -10.19
CA PRO A 75 18.44 2.24 -10.06
C PRO A 75 18.18 1.28 -8.87
N PRO A 76 18.60 0.00 -8.95
CA PRO A 76 18.34 -1.00 -7.92
C PRO A 76 18.72 -0.62 -6.49
N ASP A 77 19.78 0.15 -6.32
CA ASP A 77 20.33 0.57 -5.02
C ASP A 77 19.83 1.93 -4.53
N ASP A 78 18.97 2.61 -5.30
CA ASP A 78 18.50 3.95 -4.96
C ASP A 78 17.67 3.96 -3.66
N PRO A 79 18.04 4.80 -2.67
CA PRO A 79 17.37 4.83 -1.36
C PRO A 79 15.92 5.30 -1.42
N ALA A 80 15.48 5.95 -2.50
CA ALA A 80 14.11 6.38 -2.69
C ALA A 80 13.17 5.25 -3.16
N ARG A 81 13.68 4.05 -3.45
CA ARG A 81 12.85 2.89 -3.78
C ARG A 81 12.11 2.33 -2.56
N ASN A 82 10.84 1.99 -2.75
CA ASN A 82 10.01 1.33 -1.75
C ASN A 82 10.58 -0.04 -1.36
N SER A 83 11.11 -0.79 -2.33
CA SER A 83 11.80 -2.07 -2.10
C SER A 83 13.04 -1.93 -1.21
N ARG A 84 13.87 -0.91 -1.43
CA ARG A 84 15.04 -0.62 -0.57
C ARG A 84 14.62 -0.22 0.84
N MET A 85 13.59 0.62 0.96
CA MET A 85 13.03 0.97 2.26
C MET A 85 12.53 -0.27 3.02
N ALA A 86 11.77 -1.16 2.37
CA ALA A 86 11.23 -2.36 2.99
C ALA A 86 12.33 -3.37 3.37
N GLY A 87 13.35 -3.54 2.53
CA GLY A 87 14.56 -4.32 2.82
C GLY A 87 15.22 -3.87 4.11
N TYR A 88 15.65 -2.60 4.14
CA TYR A 88 16.33 -2.03 5.30
C TYR A 88 15.49 -2.01 6.57
N ALA A 89 14.18 -1.80 6.47
CA ALA A 89 13.30 -1.74 7.62
C ALA A 89 12.94 -3.12 8.18
N TRP A 90 12.91 -4.17 7.35
CA TRP A 90 12.33 -5.46 7.74
C TRP A 90 12.82 -6.65 6.93
N LEU A 91 12.65 -6.64 5.60
CA LEU A 91 12.74 -7.86 4.79
C LEU A 91 14.15 -8.48 4.79
N ASP A 92 15.20 -7.67 4.97
CA ASP A 92 16.59 -8.14 5.04
C ASP A 92 16.94 -8.78 6.40
N HIS A 93 16.04 -8.69 7.39
CA HIS A 93 16.29 -9.09 8.78
C HIS A 93 15.47 -10.32 9.21
N VAL A 94 14.67 -10.89 8.31
CA VAL A 94 13.79 -12.03 8.59
C VAL A 94 13.91 -13.13 7.53
N PRO A 95 13.70 -14.41 7.87
CA PRO A 95 13.87 -15.53 6.95
C PRO A 95 12.66 -15.75 6.02
N ILE A 96 12.16 -14.70 5.35
CA ILE A 96 11.21 -14.87 4.24
C ILE A 96 11.98 -15.44 3.04
N PRO A 97 11.54 -16.54 2.41
CA PRO A 97 12.22 -17.09 1.24
C PRO A 97 12.33 -16.04 0.11
N PRO A 98 13.51 -15.81 -0.50
CA PRO A 98 13.68 -14.75 -1.50
C PRO A 98 12.71 -14.84 -2.69
N ARG A 99 12.33 -16.06 -3.11
CA ARG A 99 11.34 -16.31 -4.17
C ARG A 99 9.92 -15.83 -3.83
N GLN A 100 9.66 -15.50 -2.57
CA GLN A 100 8.37 -15.01 -2.06
C GLN A 100 8.39 -13.49 -1.82
N ILE A 101 9.49 -12.82 -2.19
CA ILE A 101 9.59 -11.37 -2.21
C ILE A 101 9.55 -10.93 -3.66
N HIS A 102 8.52 -10.18 -4.02
CA HIS A 102 8.18 -9.82 -5.40
C HIS A 102 8.32 -8.30 -5.57
N PRO A 103 9.55 -7.75 -5.63
CA PRO A 103 9.75 -6.33 -5.90
C PRO A 103 9.33 -5.98 -7.32
N ILE A 104 8.80 -4.77 -7.51
CA ILE A 104 8.60 -4.22 -8.85
C ILE A 104 9.98 -3.90 -9.44
N PRO A 105 10.32 -4.36 -10.66
CA PRO A 105 11.63 -4.13 -11.29
C PRO A 105 11.73 -2.71 -11.88
N GLY A 106 11.59 -1.69 -11.03
CA GLY A 106 11.52 -0.28 -11.44
C GLY A 106 12.74 0.23 -12.21
N GLU A 107 13.88 -0.44 -12.09
CA GLU A 107 15.10 -0.15 -12.86
C GLU A 107 14.91 -0.31 -14.38
N LEU A 108 13.87 -1.03 -14.81
CA LEU A 108 13.55 -1.23 -16.22
C LEU A 108 12.80 -0.03 -16.84
N GLY A 109 12.41 0.97 -16.04
CA GLY A 109 11.52 2.05 -16.47
C GLY A 109 10.05 1.65 -16.46
N ALA A 110 9.14 2.63 -16.55
CA ALA A 110 7.73 2.43 -16.22
C ALA A 110 7.04 1.34 -17.06
N VAL A 111 7.29 1.31 -18.38
CA VAL A 111 6.60 0.39 -19.32
C VAL A 111 7.05 -1.05 -19.11
N GLN A 112 8.36 -1.31 -19.18
CA GLN A 112 8.92 -2.64 -19.07
C GLN A 112 8.71 -3.20 -17.67
N ALA A 113 8.85 -2.36 -16.64
CA ALA A 113 8.62 -2.79 -15.26
C ALA A 113 7.15 -3.14 -15.01
N ALA A 114 6.21 -2.36 -15.53
CA ALA A 114 4.79 -2.68 -15.43
C ALA A 114 4.45 -4.02 -16.10
N ALA A 115 4.94 -4.25 -17.32
CA ALA A 115 4.72 -5.52 -18.03
C ALA A 115 5.33 -6.73 -17.31
N ALA A 116 6.55 -6.59 -16.75
CA ALA A 116 7.19 -7.65 -15.99
C ALA A 116 6.44 -7.96 -14.68
N TYR A 117 5.92 -6.92 -14.02
CA TYR A 117 5.16 -7.09 -12.79
C TYR A 117 3.75 -7.64 -13.05
N GLU A 118 3.14 -7.35 -14.19
CA GLU A 118 1.90 -8.00 -14.65
C GLU A 118 2.08 -9.52 -14.72
N GLU A 119 3.18 -10.01 -15.33
CA GLU A 119 3.47 -11.45 -15.39
C GLU A 119 3.69 -12.05 -14.00
N THR A 120 4.33 -11.30 -13.10
CA THR A 120 4.51 -11.71 -11.69
C THR A 120 3.16 -11.91 -10.98
N LEU A 121 2.16 -11.11 -11.33
CA LEU A 121 0.83 -11.14 -10.72
C LEU A 121 -0.16 -12.06 -11.43
N ARG A 122 0.17 -12.58 -12.61
CA ARG A 122 -0.75 -13.33 -13.48
C ARG A 122 -1.43 -14.51 -12.80
N THR A 123 -0.71 -15.22 -11.91
CA THR A 123 -1.26 -16.36 -11.15
C THR A 123 -1.71 -15.98 -9.75
N VAL A 124 -1.51 -14.73 -9.33
CA VAL A 124 -1.85 -14.25 -7.99
C VAL A 124 -3.32 -13.85 -7.99
N GLY A 125 -4.13 -14.64 -7.30
CA GLY A 125 -5.56 -14.38 -7.12
C GLY A 125 -5.83 -13.15 -6.26
N ARG A 126 -6.54 -13.34 -5.13
CA ARG A 126 -6.78 -12.25 -4.17
C ARG A 126 -5.62 -12.14 -3.18
N PHE A 127 -5.13 -10.93 -2.97
CA PHE A 127 -4.27 -10.64 -1.83
C PHE A 127 -5.04 -10.84 -0.51
N ASP A 128 -4.32 -11.13 0.56
CA ASP A 128 -4.90 -11.24 1.89
C ASP A 128 -5.01 -9.88 2.55
N LEU A 129 -3.94 -9.09 2.45
CA LEU A 129 -3.89 -7.74 3.00
C LEU A 129 -3.18 -6.80 2.03
N VAL A 130 -3.79 -5.66 1.78
CA VAL A 130 -3.20 -4.53 1.06
C VAL A 130 -3.06 -3.36 2.02
N LEU A 131 -1.83 -2.87 2.18
CA LEU A 131 -1.54 -1.64 2.90
C LEU A 131 -1.38 -0.49 1.91
N LEU A 132 -1.97 0.66 2.23
CA LEU A 132 -1.85 1.89 1.44
C LEU A 132 -1.57 3.09 2.34
N GLY A 133 -0.81 4.05 1.80
CA GLY A 133 -0.68 5.38 2.38
C GLY A 133 -1.63 6.38 1.73
N LEU A 134 -1.80 7.55 2.35
CA LEU A 134 -2.51 8.68 1.76
C LEU A 134 -1.56 9.87 1.58
N GLY A 135 -1.49 10.40 0.38
CA GLY A 135 -0.83 11.67 0.05
C GLY A 135 -1.55 12.86 0.66
N GLU A 136 -0.85 13.97 0.87
CA GLU A 136 -1.47 15.25 1.29
C GLU A 136 -2.43 15.83 0.24
N ASP A 137 -2.22 15.44 -1.02
CA ASP A 137 -3.03 15.71 -2.20
C ASP A 137 -4.10 14.62 -2.43
N GLY A 138 -4.19 13.60 -1.57
CA GLY A 138 -5.11 12.47 -1.72
C GLY A 138 -4.63 11.37 -2.66
N HIS A 139 -3.38 11.42 -3.17
CA HIS A 139 -2.81 10.30 -3.93
C HIS A 139 -2.66 9.05 -3.05
N THR A 140 -2.60 7.88 -3.68
CA THR A 140 -2.24 6.63 -3.02
C THR A 140 -1.52 5.73 -4.01
N ALA A 141 -0.62 4.86 -3.55
CA ALA A 141 0.33 4.18 -4.42
C ALA A 141 1.01 5.26 -5.32
N SER A 142 1.02 5.06 -6.64
CA SER A 142 1.40 6.10 -7.60
C SER A 142 0.21 6.58 -8.45
N LEU A 143 -0.98 6.59 -7.86
CA LEU A 143 -2.23 7.08 -8.44
C LEU A 143 -2.51 8.51 -7.92
N PHE A 144 -2.36 9.50 -8.78
CA PHE A 144 -2.42 10.93 -8.44
C PHE A 144 -3.77 11.58 -8.83
N PRO A 145 -4.19 12.65 -8.14
CA PRO A 145 -5.37 13.42 -8.54
C PRO A 145 -5.29 13.98 -9.97
N GLY A 146 -6.44 14.29 -10.56
CA GLY A 146 -6.53 14.87 -11.91
C GLY A 146 -6.51 13.85 -13.05
N GLN A 147 -6.37 12.56 -12.74
CA GLN A 147 -6.52 11.46 -13.69
C GLN A 147 -7.74 10.61 -13.33
N ASP A 148 -8.45 10.11 -14.35
CA ASP A 148 -9.60 9.22 -14.16
C ASP A 148 -9.14 7.75 -14.10
N TRP A 149 -8.79 7.30 -12.90
CA TRP A 149 -8.34 5.92 -12.68
C TRP A 149 -9.45 4.88 -12.82
N ARG A 150 -10.72 5.30 -12.95
CA ARG A 150 -11.85 4.39 -13.24
C ARG A 150 -11.86 3.96 -14.69
N ARG A 151 -11.21 4.72 -15.58
CA ARG A 151 -11.08 4.45 -17.01
C ARG A 151 -9.73 3.81 -17.36
N ALA A 152 -8.88 3.55 -16.37
CA ALA A 152 -7.74 2.66 -16.59
C ALA A 152 -8.29 1.34 -17.16
N PRO A 153 -7.63 0.75 -18.18
CA PRO A 153 -8.13 -0.49 -18.77
C PRO A 153 -8.40 -1.51 -17.66
N GLU A 154 -9.65 -1.96 -17.54
CA GLU A 154 -10.07 -2.85 -16.44
C GLU A 154 -9.26 -4.16 -16.40
N ASP A 155 -8.62 -4.49 -17.52
CA ASP A 155 -7.80 -5.68 -17.73
C ASP A 155 -6.35 -5.54 -17.27
N LEU A 156 -5.87 -4.34 -16.91
CA LEU A 156 -4.49 -4.15 -16.45
C LEU A 156 -4.41 -4.16 -14.92
N ASP A 157 -3.68 -5.14 -14.37
CA ASP A 157 -3.40 -5.17 -12.93
C ASP A 157 -2.31 -4.14 -12.55
N VAL A 158 -1.43 -3.78 -13.49
CA VAL A 158 -0.28 -2.88 -13.28
C VAL A 158 -0.25 -1.74 -14.31
N LEU A 159 0.02 -0.53 -13.85
CA LEU A 159 0.02 0.70 -14.63
C LEU A 159 1.42 1.33 -14.70
N PRO A 160 1.92 1.66 -15.91
CA PRO A 160 3.06 2.56 -16.06
C PRO A 160 2.62 4.01 -15.83
N ILE A 161 3.35 4.73 -14.97
CA ILE A 161 3.13 6.14 -14.68
C ILE A 161 4.31 6.93 -15.24
N TYR A 162 4.05 7.91 -16.10
CA TYR A 162 5.08 8.65 -16.83
C TYR A 162 5.40 10.02 -16.20
N ASP A 163 4.35 10.72 -15.75
CA ASP A 163 4.41 12.11 -15.33
C ASP A 163 3.86 12.27 -13.91
N ALA A 164 4.41 11.48 -12.96
CA ALA A 164 4.08 11.68 -11.56
C ALA A 164 4.42 13.13 -11.16
N PRO A 165 3.51 13.87 -10.52
CA PRO A 165 3.74 15.26 -10.10
C PRO A 165 4.79 15.38 -8.99
N LYS A 166 5.34 14.25 -8.52
CA LYS A 166 6.37 14.15 -7.48
C LYS A 166 7.52 13.31 -8.02
N ALA A 167 8.74 13.82 -7.91
CA ALA A 167 9.93 13.12 -8.37
C ALA A 167 10.07 11.71 -7.73
N PRO A 168 10.60 10.72 -8.47
CA PRO A 168 10.80 10.74 -9.92
C PRO A 168 9.47 10.64 -10.68
N PRO A 169 9.41 11.17 -11.92
CA PRO A 169 8.17 11.20 -12.71
C PRO A 169 7.74 9.81 -13.16
N GLN A 170 8.70 8.92 -13.48
CA GLN A 170 8.41 7.54 -13.86
C GLN A 170 8.22 6.65 -12.63
N ARG A 171 7.07 5.98 -12.60
CA ARG A 171 6.69 5.05 -11.54
C ARG A 171 5.92 3.88 -12.11
N VAL A 172 5.77 2.83 -11.32
CA VAL A 172 4.84 1.74 -11.58
C VAL A 172 3.85 1.70 -10.43
N SER A 173 2.57 1.53 -10.72
CA SER A 173 1.52 1.40 -9.71
C SER A 173 0.68 0.17 -9.99
N LEU A 174 0.23 -0.53 -8.96
CA LEU A 174 -0.95 -1.38 -9.11
C LEU A 174 -2.16 -0.51 -9.47
N SER A 175 -3.04 -1.04 -10.31
CA SER A 175 -4.30 -0.39 -10.67
C SER A 175 -5.27 -0.38 -9.49
N PRO A 176 -6.28 0.53 -9.47
CA PRO A 176 -7.31 0.50 -8.43
C PRO A 176 -8.04 -0.84 -8.35
N ALA A 177 -8.33 -1.45 -9.49
CA ALA A 177 -8.98 -2.75 -9.58
C ALA A 177 -8.11 -3.86 -8.96
N ARG A 178 -6.81 -3.84 -9.23
CA ARG A 178 -5.89 -4.81 -8.64
C ARG A 178 -5.74 -4.64 -7.14
N LEU A 179 -5.60 -3.41 -6.65
CA LEU A 179 -5.55 -3.11 -5.21
C LEU A 179 -6.85 -3.52 -4.51
N ALA A 180 -8.00 -3.39 -5.18
CA ALA A 180 -9.30 -3.82 -4.67
C ALA A 180 -9.50 -5.36 -4.72
N ARG A 181 -8.68 -6.12 -5.45
CA ARG A 181 -8.68 -7.59 -5.48
C ARG A 181 -7.98 -8.16 -4.24
N THR A 182 -8.49 -7.80 -3.07
CA THR A 182 -7.96 -8.17 -1.75
C THR A 182 -9.07 -8.61 -0.80
N ARG A 183 -8.70 -9.36 0.24
CA ARG A 183 -9.60 -9.71 1.37
C ARG A 183 -9.71 -8.55 2.36
N GLN A 184 -8.58 -7.90 2.67
CA GLN A 184 -8.51 -6.74 3.54
C GLN A 184 -7.71 -5.62 2.89
N LEU A 185 -8.17 -4.37 3.08
CA LEU A 185 -7.48 -3.19 2.62
C LEU A 185 -7.44 -2.16 3.74
N ILE A 186 -6.23 -1.75 4.10
CA ILE A 186 -5.98 -0.82 5.21
C ILE A 186 -5.20 0.38 4.68
N PHE A 187 -5.77 1.57 4.86
CA PHE A 187 -5.05 2.82 4.76
C PHE A 187 -4.40 3.18 6.10
N LEU A 188 -3.15 3.60 6.05
CA LEU A 188 -2.34 4.06 7.18
C LEU A 188 -2.14 5.58 7.03
N VAL A 189 -2.82 6.37 7.86
CA VAL A 189 -2.88 7.84 7.71
C VAL A 189 -2.52 8.53 9.01
N ASP A 190 -1.30 9.07 9.08
CA ASP A 190 -0.85 9.95 10.16
C ASP A 190 -0.22 11.25 9.59
N GLY A 191 -0.08 12.25 10.45
CA GLY A 191 0.55 13.52 10.10
C GLY A 191 -0.44 14.61 9.70
N ARG A 192 -0.27 15.79 10.29
CA ARG A 192 -1.17 16.95 10.12
C ARG A 192 -1.32 17.40 8.66
N ASN A 193 -0.32 17.19 7.81
CA ASN A 193 -0.39 17.52 6.39
C ASN A 193 -1.42 16.66 5.62
N LYS A 194 -1.99 15.61 6.22
CA LYS A 194 -3.03 14.78 5.60
C LYS A 194 -4.44 15.28 5.86
N HIS A 195 -4.62 16.31 6.68
CA HIS A 195 -5.93 16.78 7.12
C HIS A 195 -6.88 17.06 5.95
N GLN A 196 -6.45 17.87 4.97
CA GLN A 196 -7.28 18.20 3.81
C GLN A 196 -7.65 16.96 2.98
N ALA A 197 -6.71 16.04 2.73
CA ALA A 197 -6.98 14.81 2.00
C ALA A 197 -8.00 13.91 2.72
N VAL A 198 -7.94 13.84 4.05
CA VAL A 198 -8.91 13.10 4.87
C VAL A 198 -10.28 13.77 4.82
N ALA A 199 -10.34 15.10 4.96
CA ALA A 199 -11.58 15.85 4.84
C ALA A 199 -12.23 15.66 3.45
N ASP A 200 -11.44 15.76 2.39
CA ASP A 200 -11.87 15.55 1.00
C ASP A 200 -12.40 14.13 0.77
N TRP A 201 -11.73 13.12 1.32
CA TRP A 201 -12.19 11.74 1.26
C TRP A 201 -13.54 11.59 1.95
N ARG A 202 -13.68 12.09 3.19
CA ARG A 202 -14.92 12.00 3.98
C ARG A 202 -16.08 12.76 3.35
N ALA A 203 -15.80 13.90 2.72
CA ALA A 203 -16.77 14.69 1.96
C ALA A 203 -17.18 14.02 0.64
N GLY A 204 -16.52 12.93 0.24
CA GLY A 204 -16.80 12.24 -1.00
C GLY A 204 -16.36 13.02 -2.24
N LYS A 205 -15.28 13.81 -2.15
CA LYS A 205 -14.61 14.37 -3.32
C LYS A 205 -13.97 13.28 -4.16
N ASP A 206 -13.70 13.57 -5.43
CA ASP A 206 -13.13 12.58 -6.33
C ASP A 206 -11.60 12.52 -6.19
N ILE A 207 -11.13 11.65 -5.28
CA ILE A 207 -9.70 11.42 -5.04
C ILE A 207 -9.32 9.96 -5.35
N PRO A 208 -8.05 9.68 -5.71
CA PRO A 208 -7.59 8.32 -6.05
C PRO A 208 -7.94 7.25 -5.01
N ALA A 209 -7.84 7.58 -3.71
CA ALA A 209 -8.18 6.65 -2.63
C ALA A 209 -9.62 6.10 -2.71
N ARG A 210 -10.56 6.86 -3.31
CA ARG A 210 -11.96 6.44 -3.47
C ARG A 210 -12.22 5.51 -4.65
N HIS A 211 -11.24 5.38 -5.55
CA HIS A 211 -11.35 4.49 -6.71
C HIS A 211 -11.01 3.04 -6.34
N ILE A 212 -10.49 2.82 -5.14
CA ILE A 212 -10.10 1.48 -4.65
C ILE A 212 -11.18 0.95 -3.71
N ALA A 213 -12.08 0.11 -4.23
CA ALA A 213 -13.24 -0.37 -3.49
C ALA A 213 -13.32 -1.91 -3.45
N PRO A 214 -12.59 -2.58 -2.51
CA PRO A 214 -12.74 -4.02 -2.33
C PRO A 214 -14.16 -4.35 -1.80
N PRO A 215 -14.71 -5.54 -2.10
CA PRO A 215 -16.03 -5.95 -1.58
C PRO A 215 -16.14 -5.92 -0.05
N GLY A 216 -15.02 -6.18 0.66
CA GLY A 216 -14.93 -6.08 2.12
C GLY A 216 -15.06 -4.65 2.66
N GLY A 217 -14.94 -3.63 1.83
CA GLY A 217 -14.79 -2.23 2.24
C GLY A 217 -13.37 -1.90 2.67
N VAL A 218 -13.12 -0.62 2.94
CA VAL A 218 -11.80 -0.06 3.26
C VAL A 218 -11.73 0.26 4.75
N ASP A 219 -10.69 -0.22 5.41
CA ASP A 219 -10.34 0.21 6.76
C ASP A 219 -9.33 1.37 6.68
N VAL A 220 -9.56 2.43 7.47
CA VAL A 220 -8.65 3.57 7.55
C VAL A 220 -8.18 3.71 8.99
N LEU A 221 -6.94 3.31 9.27
CA LEU A 221 -6.29 3.65 10.53
C LEU A 221 -5.80 5.08 10.40
N VAL A 222 -6.37 5.98 11.21
CA VAL A 222 -6.16 7.43 11.07
C VAL A 222 -5.85 8.04 12.42
N GLU A 223 -4.88 8.95 12.49
CA GLU A 223 -4.67 9.74 13.70
C GLU A 223 -5.91 10.60 14.00
N ALA A 224 -6.44 10.51 15.23
CA ALA A 224 -7.75 11.06 15.58
C ALA A 224 -7.85 12.58 15.35
N SER A 225 -6.72 13.29 15.46
CA SER A 225 -6.59 14.73 15.18
C SER A 225 -6.98 15.11 13.74
N LEU A 226 -6.89 14.18 12.78
CA LEU A 226 -7.24 14.41 11.37
C LEU A 226 -8.74 14.31 11.09
N LEU A 227 -9.53 13.87 12.07
CA LEU A 227 -10.99 13.74 11.92
C LEU A 227 -11.78 14.92 12.48
N VAL A 228 -11.10 15.84 13.16
CA VAL A 228 -11.69 17.06 13.73
C VAL A 228 -11.60 18.18 12.68
N GLU A 229 -12.63 19.02 12.59
CA GLU A 229 -12.55 20.25 11.79
C GLU A 229 -11.36 21.10 12.29
N PRO A 230 -10.61 21.79 11.41
CA PRO A 230 -9.61 22.75 11.86
C PRO A 230 -10.33 23.79 12.71
N PHE A 231 -9.80 24.13 13.88
CA PHE A 231 -10.27 25.32 14.59
C PHE A 231 -10.06 26.53 13.66
N GLU A 232 -11.16 27.23 13.32
CA GLU A 232 -11.14 28.52 12.61
C GLU A 232 -10.34 29.58 13.38
#